data_AF-A0A7R7VXY6-F1
#
_entry.id   AF-A0A7R7VXY6-F1
#
_cell.length_a   1.000
_cell.length_b   1.000
_cell.length_c   1.000
_cell.angle_alpha   90.00
_cell.angle_beta   90.00
_cell.angle_gamma   90.00
#
_symmetry.space_group_name_H-M   'P 1'
#
loop_
_entity.id
_entity.type
_entity.pdbx_description
1 polymer ?
#
loop_
_entity_poly.entity_id
_entity_poly.type
_entity_poly.pdbx_seq_one_letter_code
_entity_poly.pdbx_strand_id
1 'polypeptide(L)'
;MEPQYNLQKLLATDIRTQIPNEIVDSIMSRPPFVAIPGVVNARDISGYASGSSQLSVRPGFAYRSGALGNIPPEGRVFLLRQLGITVIFDLRHQGERMQSPSPDIEGIRTVWAPYTCTPVPVDPRDFAHGDDGASGYAKMYLDIMKVSAPIFQMVFQHIRDAPQKPFLFHCSGKFWCFYR
;
A
#
# COMPACT_ATOMS: atom_id res chain seq x y z
N MET A 1 3.36 17.79 -24.63
CA MET A 1 4.17 16.69 -25.19
C MET A 1 4.36 15.69 -24.08
N GLU A 2 4.09 14.41 -24.33
CA GLU A 2 4.41 13.35 -23.37
C GLU A 2 5.93 13.24 -23.22
N PRO A 3 6.48 13.17 -22.00
CA PRO A 3 7.91 13.01 -21.82
C PRO A 3 8.34 11.65 -22.39
N GLN A 4 9.38 11.67 -23.23
CA GLN A 4 9.94 10.46 -23.81
C GLN A 4 11.00 9.90 -22.86
N TYR A 5 10.80 8.68 -22.38
CA TYR A 5 11.74 8.00 -21.48
C TYR A 5 11.88 6.51 -21.82
N ASN A 6 13.02 5.93 -21.41
CA ASN A 6 13.27 4.49 -21.52
C ASN A 6 13.03 3.83 -20.16
N LEU A 7 12.02 2.96 -20.07
CA LEU A 7 11.61 2.33 -18.82
C LEU A 7 12.71 1.44 -18.21
N GLN A 8 13.44 0.67 -19.01
CA GLN A 8 14.53 -0.18 -18.51
C GLN A 8 15.65 0.66 -17.89
N LYS A 9 16.00 1.79 -18.52
CA LYS A 9 16.99 2.72 -17.98
C LYS A 9 16.53 3.36 -16.68
N LEU A 10 15.25 3.73 -16.57
CA LEU A 10 14.67 4.26 -15.33
C LEU A 10 14.70 3.21 -14.21
N LEU A 11 14.32 1.96 -14.49
CA LEU A 11 14.34 0.87 -13.52
C LEU A 11 15.76 0.54 -13.04
N ALA A 12 16.76 0.71 -13.90
CA ALA A 12 18.18 0.54 -13.57
C ALA A 12 18.82 1.78 -12.92
N THR A 13 18.08 2.89 -12.78
CA THR A 13 18.59 4.11 -12.15
C THR A 13 18.77 3.86 -10.65
N ASP A 14 19.95 4.20 -10.14
CA ASP A 14 20.25 4.11 -8.70
C ASP A 14 19.21 4.91 -7.91
N ILE A 15 18.72 4.33 -6.83
CA ILE A 15 17.62 4.89 -6.04
C ILE A 15 17.93 6.25 -5.38
N ARG A 16 19.21 6.61 -5.29
CA ARG A 16 19.69 7.92 -4.81
C ARG A 16 19.65 8.99 -5.89
N THR A 17 19.49 8.59 -7.15
CA THR A 17 19.43 9.51 -8.29
C THR A 17 17.98 9.93 -8.53
N GLN A 18 17.73 11.23 -8.44
CA GLN A 18 16.39 11.78 -8.66
C GLN A 18 15.98 11.60 -10.13
N ILE A 19 14.79 11.03 -10.34
CA ILE A 19 14.15 10.97 -11.65
C ILE A 19 13.47 12.34 -11.90
N PRO A 20 13.57 12.91 -13.13
CA PRO A 20 12.87 14.14 -13.47
C PRO A 20 11.36 14.10 -13.15
N ASN A 21 10.84 15.14 -12.50
CA ASN A 21 9.45 15.17 -12.02
C ASN A 21 8.44 14.96 -13.14
N GLU A 22 8.67 15.54 -14.31
CA GLU A 22 7.80 15.35 -15.49
C GLU A 22 7.63 13.88 -15.90
N ILE A 23 8.70 13.08 -15.78
CA ILE A 23 8.66 11.63 -16.04
C ILE A 23 7.88 10.93 -14.93
N VAL A 24 8.14 11.28 -13.67
CA VAL A 24 7.44 10.71 -12.50
C VAL A 24 5.94 10.98 -12.60
N ASP A 25 5.55 12.22 -12.87
CA ASP A 25 4.16 12.66 -12.99
C ASP A 25 3.46 11.94 -14.16
N SER A 26 4.13 11.81 -15.32
CA SER A 26 3.61 11.04 -16.46
C SER A 26 3.37 9.58 -16.09
N ILE A 27 4.29 8.92 -15.38
CA ILE A 27 4.12 7.53 -14.92
C ILE A 27 3.00 7.42 -13.88
N MET A 28 2.96 8.30 -12.90
CA MET A 28 1.99 8.28 -11.81
C MET A 28 0.58 8.70 -12.22
N SER A 29 0.42 9.31 -13.40
CA SER A 29 -0.89 9.63 -13.99
C SER A 29 -1.62 8.45 -14.62
N ARG A 30 -0.97 7.27 -14.70
CA ARG A 30 -1.47 6.10 -15.44
C ARG A 30 -1.66 4.89 -14.51
N PRO A 31 -2.53 3.93 -14.88
CA PRO A 31 -2.63 2.65 -14.18
C PRO A 31 -1.25 1.97 -14.02
N PRO A 32 -0.98 1.32 -12.88
CA PRO A 32 -1.91 1.04 -11.79
C PRO A 32 -2.02 2.19 -10.76
N PHE A 33 -1.36 3.33 -10.98
CA PHE A 33 -1.39 4.45 -10.04
C PHE A 33 -2.74 5.17 -10.04
N VAL A 34 -3.11 5.70 -8.87
CA VAL A 34 -4.32 6.49 -8.67
C VAL A 34 -3.94 7.81 -7.99
N ALA A 35 -4.19 8.93 -8.65
CA ALA A 35 -3.85 10.26 -8.15
C ALA A 35 -4.86 10.75 -7.09
N ILE A 36 -4.76 10.21 -5.88
CA ILE A 36 -5.59 10.63 -4.75
C ILE A 36 -4.93 11.86 -4.08
N PRO A 37 -5.62 13.01 -3.98
CA PRO A 37 -5.04 14.21 -3.37
C PRO A 37 -4.51 13.97 -1.95
N GLY A 38 -3.25 14.35 -1.72
CA GLY A 38 -2.58 14.23 -0.43
C GLY A 38 -2.22 12.80 -0.01
N VAL A 39 -2.38 11.80 -0.88
CA VAL A 39 -2.05 10.40 -0.59
C VAL A 39 -0.96 9.91 -1.54
N VAL A 40 0.08 9.33 -0.96
CA VAL A 40 1.22 8.77 -1.72
C VAL A 40 1.06 7.27 -1.93
N ASN A 41 1.72 6.73 -2.97
CA ASN A 41 1.76 5.30 -3.29
C ASN A 41 0.37 4.65 -3.44
N ALA A 42 -0.61 5.42 -3.89
CA ALA A 42 -1.96 4.95 -4.15
C ALA A 42 -2.03 4.18 -5.48
N ARG A 43 -2.51 2.93 -5.44
CA ARG A 43 -2.59 2.04 -6.60
C ARG A 43 -3.84 1.17 -6.54
N ASP A 44 -4.40 0.87 -7.71
CA ASP A 44 -5.31 -0.27 -7.89
C ASP A 44 -4.47 -1.56 -7.93
N ILE A 45 -4.91 -2.59 -7.22
CA ILE A 45 -4.25 -3.92 -7.15
C ILE A 45 -4.65 -4.79 -8.35
N SER A 46 -5.63 -4.36 -9.16
CA SER A 46 -6.05 -5.06 -10.37
C SER A 46 -4.93 -5.20 -11.41
N GLY A 47 -5.13 -6.13 -12.35
CA GLY A 47 -4.29 -6.23 -13.55
C GLY A 47 -3.01 -7.07 -13.42
N TYR A 48 -2.66 -7.58 -12.23
CA TYR A 48 -1.63 -8.61 -12.11
C TYR A 48 -2.26 -9.99 -12.37
N ALA A 49 -2.17 -10.49 -13.60
CA ALA A 49 -2.49 -11.89 -13.90
C ALA A 49 -1.48 -12.79 -13.19
N SER A 50 -1.96 -13.73 -12.37
CA SER A 50 -1.11 -14.74 -11.75
C SER A 50 -0.93 -15.92 -12.72
N GLY A 51 0.22 -15.96 -13.40
CA GLY A 51 0.59 -17.07 -14.29
C GLY A 51 -0.32 -17.26 -15.51
N SER A 52 -0.49 -18.50 -15.95
CA SER A 52 -1.38 -18.90 -17.06
C SER A 52 -2.88 -18.83 -16.73
N SER A 53 -3.23 -18.46 -15.48
CA SER A 53 -4.62 -18.32 -15.07
C SER A 53 -5.13 -16.91 -15.36
N GLN A 54 -6.31 -16.80 -15.95
CA GLN A 54 -7.01 -15.53 -16.17
C GLN A 54 -7.59 -14.92 -14.87
N LEU A 55 -7.21 -15.45 -13.70
CA LEU A 55 -7.70 -14.98 -12.41
C LEU A 55 -6.94 -13.71 -12.02
N SER A 56 -7.54 -12.56 -12.31
CA SER A 56 -7.07 -11.25 -11.88
C SER A 56 -8.01 -10.66 -10.83
N VAL A 57 -7.45 -9.81 -9.95
CA VAL A 57 -8.26 -8.97 -9.08
C VAL A 57 -9.08 -8.03 -9.96
N ARG A 58 -10.39 -7.94 -9.71
CA ARG A 58 -11.31 -7.07 -10.45
C ARG A 58 -10.81 -5.62 -10.41
N PRO A 59 -10.77 -4.91 -11.55
CA PRO A 59 -10.50 -3.47 -11.58
C PRO A 59 -11.40 -2.68 -10.63
N GLY A 60 -10.80 -1.73 -9.92
CA GLY A 60 -11.48 -0.84 -9.00
C GLY A 60 -12.04 -1.49 -7.73
N PHE A 61 -11.63 -2.72 -7.39
CA PHE A 61 -12.14 -3.41 -6.21
C PHE A 61 -11.23 -3.29 -4.98
N ALA A 62 -9.92 -3.40 -5.16
CA ALA A 62 -8.95 -3.40 -4.07
C ALA A 62 -7.83 -2.42 -4.34
N TYR A 63 -7.63 -1.47 -3.43
CA TYR A 63 -6.62 -0.43 -3.55
C TYR A 63 -5.60 -0.54 -2.42
N ARG A 64 -4.39 -0.02 -2.64
CA ARG A 64 -3.37 0.19 -1.60
C ARG A 64 -2.92 1.63 -1.59
N SER A 65 -2.51 2.14 -0.43
CA SER A 65 -1.85 3.45 -0.31
C SER A 65 -0.80 3.48 0.79
N GLY A 66 -0.03 4.56 0.84
CA GLY A 66 0.70 4.98 2.04
C GLY A 66 -0.23 5.54 3.11
N ALA A 67 0.36 6.19 4.12
CA ALA A 67 -0.35 6.72 5.27
C ALA A 67 -1.47 7.71 4.90
N LEU A 68 -2.59 7.63 5.64
CA LEU A 68 -3.78 8.48 5.43
C LEU A 68 -4.01 9.51 6.55
N GLY A 69 -3.16 9.55 7.57
CA GLY A 69 -3.40 10.37 8.78
C GLY A 69 -3.61 11.86 8.50
N ASN A 70 -2.97 12.40 7.45
CA ASN A 70 -3.08 13.81 7.06
C ASN A 70 -3.81 14.00 5.72
N ILE A 71 -4.72 13.09 5.35
CA ILE A 71 -5.46 13.21 4.09
C ILE A 71 -6.34 14.48 4.11
N PRO A 72 -6.20 15.37 3.10
CA PRO A 72 -6.97 16.60 3.02
C PRO A 72 -8.43 16.32 2.62
N PRO A 73 -9.37 17.26 2.83
CA PRO A 73 -10.80 17.04 2.56
C PRO A 73 -11.09 16.55 1.14
N GLU A 74 -10.43 17.10 0.14
CA GLU A 74 -10.56 16.70 -1.27
C GLU A 74 -10.13 15.24 -1.50
N GLY A 75 -9.10 14.76 -0.79
CA GLY A 75 -8.69 13.36 -0.83
C GLY A 75 -9.74 12.43 -0.23
N ARG A 76 -10.39 12.85 0.87
CA ARG A 76 -11.48 12.10 1.51
C ARG A 76 -12.69 11.97 0.58
N VAL A 77 -13.07 13.09 -0.07
CA VAL A 77 -14.14 13.11 -1.06
C VAL A 77 -13.78 12.23 -2.26
N PHE A 78 -12.52 12.24 -2.69
CA PHE A 78 -12.03 11.39 -3.78
C PHE A 78 -12.17 9.90 -3.45
N LEU A 79 -11.74 9.47 -2.26
CA LEU A 79 -11.90 8.09 -1.79
C LEU A 79 -13.37 7.64 -1.83
N LEU A 80 -14.27 8.47 -1.33
CA LEU A 80 -15.70 8.13 -1.24
C LEU A 80 -16.40 8.17 -2.60
N ARG A 81 -16.22 9.24 -3.37
CA ARG A 81 -17.04 9.54 -4.56
C ARG A 81 -16.45 9.01 -5.85
N GLN A 82 -15.13 9.09 -6.01
CA GLN A 82 -14.46 8.68 -7.25
C GLN A 82 -14.08 7.20 -7.21
N LEU A 83 -13.57 6.73 -6.07
CA LEU A 83 -13.16 5.33 -5.92
C LEU A 83 -14.24 4.43 -5.29
N GLY A 84 -15.29 5.01 -4.70
CA GLY A 84 -16.35 4.24 -4.05
C GLY A 84 -15.87 3.43 -2.85
N ILE A 85 -14.77 3.85 -2.19
CA ILE A 85 -14.21 3.13 -1.04
C ILE A 85 -15.23 3.15 0.09
N THR A 86 -15.53 1.97 0.62
CA THR A 86 -16.45 1.79 1.75
C THR A 86 -15.75 1.38 3.04
N VAL A 87 -14.57 0.76 2.91
CA VAL A 87 -13.79 0.23 4.03
C VAL A 87 -12.31 0.52 3.82
N ILE A 88 -11.66 0.99 4.87
CA ILE A 88 -10.20 1.14 4.96
C ILE A 88 -9.68 0.11 5.95
N PHE A 89 -8.72 -0.73 5.53
CA PHE A 89 -7.99 -1.62 6.41
C PHE A 89 -6.65 -0.99 6.80
N ASP A 90 -6.54 -0.59 8.07
CA ASP A 90 -5.32 -0.02 8.65
C ASP A 90 -4.41 -1.16 9.13
N LEU A 91 -3.27 -1.35 8.45
CA LEU A 91 -2.31 -2.41 8.75
C LEU A 91 -1.24 -1.99 9.77
N ARG A 92 -1.34 -0.78 10.33
CA ARG A 92 -0.35 -0.25 11.27
C ARG A 92 -0.47 -0.88 12.64
N HIS A 93 0.64 -0.97 13.35
CA HIS A 93 0.61 -1.40 14.74
C HIS A 93 0.02 -0.30 15.64
N GLN A 94 -0.35 -0.66 16.88
CA GLN A 94 -1.04 0.25 17.81
C GLN A 94 -0.27 1.56 18.06
N GLY A 95 1.04 1.48 18.34
CA GLY A 95 1.90 2.65 18.54
C GLY A 95 1.87 3.67 17.38
N GLU A 96 1.94 3.21 16.12
CA GLU A 96 1.84 4.08 14.95
C GLU A 96 0.49 4.80 14.86
N ARG A 97 -0.61 4.10 15.20
CA ARG A 97 -1.96 4.68 15.22
C ARG A 97 -2.13 5.72 16.33
N MET A 98 -1.50 5.50 17.48
CA MET A 98 -1.50 6.47 18.58
C MET A 98 -0.74 7.75 18.21
N GLN A 99 0.37 7.62 17.47
CA GLN A 99 1.15 8.77 17.01
C GLN A 99 0.49 9.51 15.84
N SER A 100 -0.19 8.78 14.95
CA SER A 100 -0.90 9.34 13.80
C SER A 100 -2.24 8.61 13.63
N PRO A 101 -3.33 9.13 14.23
CA PRO A 101 -4.66 8.51 14.13
C PRO A 101 -5.11 8.35 12.68
N SER A 102 -5.85 7.28 12.40
CA SER A 102 -6.52 7.11 11.11
C SER A 102 -7.55 8.23 10.92
N PRO A 103 -7.73 8.77 9.70
CA PRO A 103 -8.71 9.82 9.48
C PRO A 103 -10.13 9.29 9.70
N ASP A 104 -10.99 10.12 10.28
CA ASP A 104 -12.42 9.90 10.28
C ASP A 104 -13.03 10.45 8.98
N ILE A 105 -13.64 9.58 8.20
CA ILE A 105 -14.22 9.89 6.88
C ILE A 105 -15.64 9.36 6.86
N GLU A 106 -16.61 10.27 6.86
CA GLU A 106 -18.03 9.91 6.81
C GLU A 106 -18.33 8.99 5.60
N GLY A 107 -19.04 7.90 5.87
CA GLY A 107 -19.37 6.89 4.85
C GLY A 107 -18.27 5.85 4.59
N ILE A 108 -17.08 5.99 5.19
CA ILE A 108 -15.99 5.01 5.10
C ILE A 108 -15.69 4.45 6.48
N ARG A 109 -15.79 3.12 6.61
CA ARG A 109 -15.45 2.44 7.87
C ARG A 109 -13.97 2.09 7.91
N THR A 110 -13.25 2.59 8.90
CA THR A 110 -11.87 2.16 9.17
C THR A 110 -11.87 0.92 10.06
N VAL A 111 -11.22 -0.14 9.61
CA VAL A 111 -11.06 -1.43 10.30
C VAL A 111 -9.61 -1.61 10.70
N TRP A 112 -9.41 -1.99 11.95
CA TRP A 112 -8.11 -2.33 12.51
C TRP A 112 -8.26 -3.51 13.46
N ALA A 113 -7.27 -4.39 13.48
CA ALA A 113 -7.17 -5.47 14.44
C ALA A 113 -5.78 -5.44 15.10
N PRO A 114 -5.68 -5.71 16.40
CA PRO A 114 -4.38 -5.85 17.05
C PRO A 114 -3.63 -7.05 16.48
N TYR A 115 -2.31 -6.98 16.55
CA TYR A 115 -1.46 -8.13 16.24
C TYR A 115 -1.72 -9.28 17.23
N THR A 116 -1.59 -10.52 16.76
CA THR A 116 -1.82 -11.72 17.59
C THR A 116 -0.81 -11.87 18.72
N CYS A 117 0.39 -11.33 18.53
CA CYS A 117 1.42 -11.21 19.55
C CYS A 117 2.34 -10.02 19.23
N THR A 118 3.19 -9.65 20.19
CA THR A 118 4.24 -8.66 19.95
C THR A 118 5.19 -9.19 18.86
N PRO A 119 5.42 -8.43 17.77
CA PRO A 119 6.37 -8.84 16.73
C PRO A 119 7.75 -9.07 17.31
N VAL A 120 8.43 -10.11 16.83
CA VAL A 120 9.83 -10.35 17.18
C VAL A 120 10.64 -9.14 16.67
N PRO A 121 11.47 -8.50 17.50
CA PRO A 121 12.34 -7.44 17.04
C PRO A 121 13.24 -7.94 15.91
N VAL A 122 13.41 -7.10 14.88
CA VAL A 122 14.29 -7.40 13.75
C VAL A 122 15.72 -7.53 14.28
N ASP A 123 16.37 -8.67 14.01
CA ASP A 123 17.77 -8.89 14.34
C ASP A 123 18.65 -8.50 13.15
N PRO A 124 19.53 -7.49 13.27
CA PRO A 124 20.41 -7.10 12.16
C PRO A 124 21.28 -8.24 11.63
N ARG A 125 21.57 -9.26 12.45
CA ARG A 125 22.35 -10.44 12.04
C ARG A 125 21.64 -11.28 10.99
N ASP A 126 20.31 -11.24 10.95
CA ASP A 126 19.52 -11.95 9.92
C ASP A 126 19.76 -11.37 8.51
N PHE A 127 20.37 -10.20 8.38
CA PHE A 127 20.67 -9.54 7.10
C PHE A 127 22.13 -9.71 6.65
N ALA A 128 22.96 -10.37 7.46
CA ALA A 128 24.41 -10.46 7.24
C ALA A 128 24.85 -11.75 6.53
N HIS A 129 23.92 -12.50 5.91
CA HIS A 129 24.19 -13.82 5.33
C HIS A 129 24.88 -13.81 3.96
N GLY A 130 25.29 -12.66 3.44
CA GLY A 130 25.92 -12.54 2.11
C GLY A 130 24.97 -12.75 0.93
N ASP A 131 23.66 -12.67 1.17
CA ASP A 131 22.57 -12.81 0.20
C ASP A 131 21.81 -11.49 -0.02
N ASP A 132 22.52 -10.37 0.13
CA ASP A 132 21.96 -9.00 0.10
C ASP A 132 20.80 -8.79 1.09
N GLY A 133 20.75 -9.59 2.16
CA GLY A 133 19.75 -9.52 3.22
C GLY A 133 18.43 -10.22 2.87
N ALA A 134 18.37 -10.96 1.77
CA ALA A 134 17.15 -11.65 1.31
C ALA A 134 16.54 -12.55 2.41
N SER A 135 17.37 -13.33 3.12
CA SER A 135 16.93 -14.18 4.23
C SER A 135 16.33 -13.39 5.38
N GLY A 136 16.93 -12.26 5.75
CA GLY A 136 16.43 -11.37 6.81
C GLY A 136 15.09 -10.76 6.45
N TYR A 137 14.93 -10.29 5.22
CA TYR A 137 13.63 -9.82 4.72
C TYR A 137 12.59 -10.93 4.72
N ALA A 138 12.92 -12.13 4.22
CA ALA A 138 11.99 -13.25 4.18
C ALA A 138 11.48 -13.62 5.58
N LYS A 139 12.38 -13.72 6.57
CA LYS A 139 12.04 -13.96 7.98
C LYS A 139 11.14 -12.85 8.53
N MET A 140 11.51 -11.59 8.33
CA MET A 140 10.73 -10.43 8.77
C MET A 140 9.32 -10.42 8.18
N TYR A 141 9.17 -10.65 6.87
CA TYR A 141 7.85 -10.70 6.22
C TYR A 141 7.01 -11.88 6.70
N LEU A 142 7.60 -13.05 6.93
CA LEU A 142 6.90 -14.20 7.51
C LEU A 142 6.34 -13.88 8.90
N ASP A 143 7.10 -13.19 9.74
CA ASP A 143 6.66 -12.81 11.07
C ASP A 143 5.56 -11.74 11.01
N ILE A 144 5.68 -10.73 10.13
CA ILE A 144 4.62 -9.74 9.89
C ILE A 144 3.32 -10.43 9.44
N MET A 145 3.40 -11.42 8.54
CA MET A 145 2.21 -12.16 8.07
C MET A 145 1.54 -12.93 9.21
N LYS A 146 2.32 -13.60 10.08
CA LYS A 146 1.78 -14.34 11.23
C LYS A 146 1.07 -13.43 12.21
N VAL A 147 1.68 -12.29 12.56
CA VAL A 147 1.09 -11.37 13.54
C VAL A 147 -0.12 -10.62 13.00
N SER A 148 -0.19 -10.41 11.68
CA SER A 148 -1.27 -9.69 11.00
C SER A 148 -2.46 -10.58 10.60
N ALA A 149 -2.47 -11.86 10.97
CA ALA A 149 -3.52 -12.79 10.58
C ALA A 149 -4.97 -12.30 10.84
N PRO A 150 -5.29 -11.63 11.98
CA PRO A 150 -6.65 -11.15 12.26
C PRO A 150 -7.15 -10.11 11.26
N ILE A 151 -6.31 -9.15 10.86
CA ILE A 151 -6.73 -8.11 9.91
C ILE A 151 -6.93 -8.71 8.51
N PHE A 152 -6.07 -9.64 8.09
CA PHE A 152 -6.23 -10.35 6.82
C PHE A 152 -7.48 -11.24 6.82
N GLN A 153 -7.82 -11.88 7.94
CA GLN A 153 -9.08 -12.61 8.06
C GLN A 153 -10.28 -11.68 7.79
N MET A 154 -10.31 -10.49 8.38
CA MET A 154 -11.38 -9.50 8.14
C MET A 154 -11.43 -9.01 6.68
N VAL A 155 -10.26 -8.86 6.05
CA VAL A 155 -10.16 -8.51 4.62
C VAL A 155 -10.78 -9.59 3.75
N PHE A 156 -10.43 -10.86 3.96
CA PHE A 156 -10.99 -11.97 3.18
C PHE A 156 -12.48 -12.16 3.44
N GLN A 157 -12.95 -11.91 4.66
CA GLN A 157 -14.38 -11.86 4.97
C GLN A 157 -15.08 -10.74 4.19
N HIS A 158 -14.51 -9.53 4.13
CA HIS A 158 -15.07 -8.44 3.31
C HIS A 158 -15.10 -8.79 1.82
N ILE A 159 -14.04 -9.42 1.29
CA ILE A 159 -14.00 -9.88 -0.11
C ILE A 159 -15.14 -10.86 -0.40
N ARG A 160 -15.41 -11.79 0.52
CA ARG A 160 -16.47 -12.80 0.42
C ARG A 160 -17.88 -12.21 0.58
N ASP A 161 -18.08 -11.40 1.61
CA ASP A 161 -19.41 -10.99 2.07
C ASP A 161 -19.86 -9.66 1.43
N ALA A 162 -18.93 -8.87 0.90
CA ALA A 162 -19.19 -7.59 0.26
C ALA A 162 -18.44 -7.43 -1.08
N PRO A 163 -18.63 -8.35 -2.05
CA PRO A 163 -17.84 -8.41 -3.29
C PRO A 163 -18.01 -7.20 -4.22
N GLN A 164 -19.03 -6.37 -4.00
CA GLN A 164 -19.31 -5.15 -4.76
C GLN A 164 -18.87 -3.87 -4.04
N LYS A 165 -18.24 -3.98 -2.87
CA LYS A 165 -17.84 -2.83 -2.05
C LYS A 165 -16.32 -2.64 -2.10
N PRO A 166 -15.81 -1.64 -2.86
CA PRO A 166 -14.39 -1.36 -2.93
C PRO A 166 -13.80 -1.02 -1.57
N PHE A 167 -12.53 -1.38 -1.40
CA PHE A 167 -11.80 -1.17 -0.15
C PHE A 167 -10.34 -0.82 -0.40
N LEU A 168 -9.70 -0.23 0.61
CA LEU A 168 -8.33 0.24 0.55
C LEU A 168 -7.52 -0.27 1.74
N PHE A 169 -6.31 -0.77 1.47
CA PHE A 169 -5.31 -1.03 2.50
C PHE A 169 -4.39 0.18 2.67
N HIS A 170 -3.98 0.47 3.90
CA HIS A 170 -2.83 1.34 4.12
C HIS A 170 -1.97 0.87 5.28
N CYS A 171 -0.71 1.30 5.27
CA CYS A 171 0.22 1.18 6.39
C CYS A 171 0.96 2.53 6.56
N SER A 172 1.88 2.62 7.52
CA SER A 172 2.79 3.78 7.60
C SER A 172 3.87 3.74 6.54
N GLY A 173 4.07 2.57 5.93
CA GLY A 173 5.12 2.28 4.97
C GLY A 173 5.11 3.27 3.81
N LYS A 174 5.93 4.32 3.97
CA LYS A 174 6.58 5.02 2.88
C LYS A 174 7.60 4.05 2.27
N PHE A 175 7.16 2.98 1.61
CA PHE A 175 8.11 2.20 0.81
C PHE A 175 8.54 3.09 -0.35
N TRP A 176 9.73 3.67 -0.15
CA TRP A 176 10.61 4.40 -1.06
C TRP A 176 10.05 5.66 -1.72
N CYS A 177 9.91 6.73 -0.93
CA CYS A 177 10.10 8.09 -1.43
C CYS A 177 10.59 8.99 -0.28
N PHE A 178 11.86 9.39 -0.42
CA PHE A 178 12.57 10.50 0.23
C PHE A 178 12.33 10.72 1.74
N TYR A 179 13.33 10.35 2.53
CA TYR A 179 13.83 11.22 3.59
C TYR A 179 15.25 11.66 3.22
N ARG A 180 15.53 12.92 3.52
CA ARG A 180 16.79 13.65 3.31
C ARG A 180 18.02 12.86 3.69
#